data_AF-A0A2R6NRQ1-F1
#
_entry.id   AF-A0A2R6NRQ1-F1
#
_cell.length_a   1.000
_cell.length_b   1.000
_cell.length_c   1.000
_cell.angle_alpha   90.00
_cell.angle_beta   90.00
_cell.angle_gamma   90.00
#
_symmetry.space_group_name_H-M   'P 1'
#
loop_
_entity.id
_entity.type
_entity.pdbx_description
1 polymer ?
#
loop_
_entity_poly.entity_id
_entity_poly.type
_entity_poly.pdbx_seq_one_letter_code
_entity_poly.pdbx_strand_id
1 'polypeptide(L)'
;MVLQVRKLYAASRPYIFVFIARPESINEPNGVSRAFVSPLLRDAIGPGLHEFTNQLHQYATQHARQRVPNQDTIIAINKEVEDARRAAKVAEEKLAEVERERVQLAARVATLEARGPV
;
A
#
# COMPACT_ATOMS: atom_id res chain seq x y z
N MET A 1 1.29 -29.71 -20.34
CA MET A 1 1.79 -28.44 -19.79
C MET A 1 3.22 -28.07 -20.23
N VAL A 2 4.16 -29.02 -20.29
CA VAL A 2 5.59 -28.77 -20.63
C VAL A 2 5.81 -28.22 -22.06
N LEU A 3 4.95 -28.55 -23.03
CA LEU A 3 5.10 -28.15 -24.43
C LEU A 3 4.81 -26.66 -24.71
N GLN A 4 3.90 -26.03 -23.95
CA GLN A 4 3.57 -24.61 -24.13
C GLN A 4 4.68 -23.70 -23.59
N VAL A 5 5.32 -24.11 -22.51
CA VAL A 5 6.43 -23.38 -21.88
C VAL A 5 7.65 -23.30 -22.81
N ARG A 6 7.99 -24.39 -23.52
CA ARG A 6 9.09 -24.39 -24.52
C ARG A 6 8.84 -23.46 -25.70
N LYS A 7 7.61 -23.41 -26.22
CA LYS A 7 7.23 -22.51 -27.31
C LYS A 7 7.26 -21.04 -26.87
N LEU A 8 6.87 -20.76 -25.61
CA LEU A 8 6.97 -19.44 -25.02
C LEU A 8 8.43 -18.97 -24.95
N TYR A 9 9.35 -19.83 -24.51
CA TYR A 9 10.78 -19.49 -24.42
C TYR A 9 11.42 -19.13 -25.77
N ALA A 10 11.06 -19.83 -26.85
CA ALA A 10 11.60 -19.55 -28.18
C ALA A 10 11.08 -18.23 -28.78
N ALA A 11 9.89 -17.79 -28.38
CA ALA A 11 9.27 -16.55 -28.84
C ALA A 11 9.54 -15.34 -27.92
N SER A 12 9.84 -15.57 -26.64
CA SER A 12 10.06 -14.52 -25.65
C SER A 12 11.50 -14.01 -25.66
N ARG A 13 11.67 -12.68 -25.72
CA ARG A 13 12.95 -12.01 -25.46
C ARG A 13 13.53 -12.43 -24.10
N PRO A 14 14.87 -12.42 -23.92
CA PRO A 14 15.48 -12.76 -22.63
C PRO A 14 14.87 -11.92 -21.49
N TYR A 15 14.45 -12.59 -20.42
CA TYR A 15 13.79 -11.95 -19.28
C TYR A 15 14.25 -12.53 -17.93
N ILE A 16 14.03 -11.74 -16.87
CA ILE A 16 14.21 -12.11 -15.47
C ILE A 16 12.94 -11.71 -14.72
N PHE A 17 12.34 -12.64 -13.99
CA PHE A 17 11.32 -12.33 -12.99
C PHE A 17 11.94 -12.35 -11.61
N VAL A 18 11.71 -11.29 -10.85
CA VAL A 18 12.17 -11.17 -9.47
C VAL A 18 10.94 -11.18 -8.58
N PHE A 19 10.84 -12.17 -7.71
CA PHE A 19 9.77 -12.29 -6.74
C PHE A 19 10.27 -11.92 -5.34
N ILE A 20 9.59 -10.96 -4.73
CA ILE A 20 9.80 -10.52 -3.35
C ILE A 20 8.42 -10.53 -2.69
N ALA A 21 8.24 -11.32 -1.65
CA ALA A 21 6.92 -11.49 -1.02
C ALA A 21 6.40 -10.17 -0.42
N ARG A 22 7.27 -9.45 0.30
CA ARG A 22 7.06 -8.07 0.75
C ARG A 22 8.38 -7.31 0.76
N PRO A 23 8.44 -6.01 0.42
CA PRO A 23 9.67 -5.22 0.48
C PRO A 23 10.34 -5.24 1.86
N GLU A 24 9.58 -5.38 2.94
CA GLU A 24 10.12 -5.45 4.30
C GLU A 24 10.79 -6.81 4.56
N SER A 25 10.22 -7.88 4.00
CA SER A 25 10.66 -9.26 4.26
C SER A 25 12.05 -9.57 3.70
N ILE A 26 12.49 -8.89 2.64
CA ILE A 26 13.85 -9.09 2.09
C ILE A 26 14.93 -8.46 2.98
N ASN A 27 14.57 -7.57 3.90
CA ASN A 27 15.51 -6.94 4.83
C ASN A 27 15.73 -7.75 6.12
N GLU A 28 14.93 -8.79 6.37
CA GLU A 28 15.11 -9.66 7.54
C GLU A 28 16.37 -10.54 7.39
N PRO A 29 16.95 -11.05 8.50
CA PRO A 29 18.14 -11.91 8.45
C PRO A 29 18.00 -13.14 7.54
N ASN A 30 16.78 -13.65 7.35
CA ASN A 30 16.46 -14.77 6.46
C ASN A 30 15.64 -14.35 5.23
N GLY A 31 15.62 -13.06 4.92
CA GLY A 31 14.90 -12.49 3.79
C GLY A 31 15.55 -12.86 2.46
N VAL A 32 14.81 -13.50 1.56
CA VAL A 32 15.35 -13.96 0.27
C VAL A 32 14.44 -13.52 -0.88
N SER A 33 15.03 -12.92 -1.92
CA SER A 33 14.36 -12.75 -3.21
C SER A 33 14.55 -14.00 -4.06
N ARG A 34 13.50 -14.44 -4.76
CA ARG A 34 13.62 -15.51 -5.74
C ARG A 34 13.68 -14.92 -7.13
N ALA A 35 14.73 -15.25 -7.87
CA ALA A 35 14.87 -14.87 -9.27
C ALA A 35 14.58 -16.06 -10.18
N PHE A 36 13.72 -15.85 -11.17
CA PHE A 36 13.52 -16.77 -12.28
C PHE A 36 14.12 -16.17 -13.54
N VAL A 37 15.16 -16.81 -14.07
CA VAL A 37 15.87 -16.36 -15.27
C VAL A 37 15.47 -17.26 -16.43
N SER A 38 15.04 -16.64 -17.53
CA SER A 38 14.74 -17.36 -18.78
C SER A 38 15.93 -18.19 -19.26
N PRO A 39 15.73 -19.38 -19.85
CA PRO A 39 16.81 -20.25 -20.34
C PRO A 39 17.76 -19.54 -21.32
N LEU A 40 17.23 -18.76 -22.27
CA LEU A 40 18.06 -18.01 -23.22
C LEU A 40 19.02 -17.03 -22.53
N LEU A 41 18.54 -16.35 -21.48
CA LEU A 41 19.38 -15.42 -20.72
C LEU A 41 20.34 -16.16 -19.79
N ARG A 42 19.91 -17.29 -19.23
CA ARG A 42 20.78 -18.18 -18.46
C ARG A 42 21.97 -18.65 -19.30
N ASP A 43 21.71 -19.05 -20.54
CA ASP A 43 22.74 -19.51 -21.47
C ASP A 43 23.67 -18.36 -21.89
N ALA A 44 23.12 -17.15 -22.08
CA ALA A 44 23.90 -15.96 -22.40
C ALA A 44 24.79 -15.47 -21.25
N ILE A 45 24.32 -15.53 -20.00
CA ILE A 45 25.10 -15.16 -18.80
C ILE A 45 26.10 -16.27 -18.43
N GLY A 46 25.72 -17.53 -18.67
CA GLY A 46 26.56 -18.70 -18.43
C GLY A 46 26.97 -18.86 -16.95
N PRO A 47 28.26 -19.09 -16.65
CA PRO A 47 28.71 -19.40 -15.30
C PRO A 47 28.52 -18.25 -14.29
N GLY A 48 28.38 -17.01 -14.78
CA GLY A 48 28.15 -15.82 -13.94
C GLY A 48 26.72 -15.70 -13.39
N LEU A 49 25.82 -16.64 -13.70
CA LEU A 49 24.40 -16.53 -13.33
C LEU A 49 24.21 -16.41 -11.82
N HIS A 50 24.95 -17.19 -11.03
CA HIS A 50 24.82 -17.17 -9.59
C HIS A 50 25.21 -15.82 -9.00
N GLU A 51 26.36 -15.29 -9.44
CA GLU A 51 26.83 -13.96 -9.03
C GLU A 51 25.86 -12.87 -9.44
N PHE A 52 25.36 -12.92 -10.68
CA PHE A 52 24.35 -12.00 -11.18
C PHE A 52 23.07 -12.03 -10.32
N THR A 53 22.57 -13.22 -9.95
CA THR A 53 21.39 -13.34 -9.08
C THR A 53 21.63 -12.80 -7.67
N ASN A 54 22.86 -12.92 -7.15
CA ASN A 54 23.24 -12.37 -5.85
C ASN A 54 23.30 -10.84 -5.89
N GLN A 55 23.88 -10.26 -6.94
CA GLN A 55 23.89 -8.80 -7.15
C GLN A 55 22.46 -8.26 -7.27
N LEU A 56 21.59 -8.95 -8.01
CA LEU A 56 20.19 -8.58 -8.15
C LEU A 56 19.44 -8.63 -6.81
N HIS A 57 19.72 -9.62 -5.95
CA HIS A 57 19.22 -9.65 -4.58
C HIS A 57 19.70 -8.43 -3.77
N GLN A 58 21.00 -8.10 -3.84
CA GLN A 58 21.55 -6.92 -3.14
C GLN A 58 20.89 -5.62 -3.58
N TYR A 59 20.67 -5.42 -4.89
CA TYR A 59 19.97 -4.25 -5.40
C TYR A 59 18.53 -4.18 -4.91
N ALA A 60 17.82 -5.31 -4.90
CA ALA A 60 16.46 -5.38 -4.37
C ALA A 60 16.42 -5.00 -2.88
N THR A 61 17.36 -5.51 -2.08
CA THR A 61 17.49 -5.20 -0.65
C THR A 61 17.81 -3.71 -0.45
N GLN A 62 18.74 -3.14 -1.21
CA GLN A 62 19.06 -1.72 -1.11
C GLN A 62 17.86 -0.82 -1.44
N HIS A 63 17.14 -1.11 -2.52
CA HIS A 63 15.95 -0.37 -2.88
C HIS A 63 14.83 -0.52 -1.84
N ALA A 64 14.66 -1.72 -1.28
CA ALA A 64 13.71 -1.95 -0.20
C ALA A 64 14.04 -1.09 1.04
N ARG A 65 15.31 -1.03 1.46
CA ARG A 65 15.75 -0.17 2.58
C ARG A 65 15.45 1.30 2.36
N GLN A 66 15.53 1.79 1.12
CA GLN A 66 15.21 3.18 0.78
C GLN A 66 13.71 3.48 0.78
N ARG A 67 12.88 2.44 0.57
CA ARG A 67 11.42 2.56 0.47
C ARG A 67 10.69 2.33 1.79
N VAL A 68 11.31 1.62 2.74
CA VAL A 68 10.79 1.50 4.10
C VAL A 68 10.81 2.91 4.70
N PRO A 69 9.65 3.50 5.05
CA PRO A 69 9.63 4.82 5.67
C PRO A 69 10.47 4.78 6.94
N ASN A 70 11.33 5.78 7.13
CA ASN A 70 12.08 5.90 8.36
C ASN A 70 11.09 5.92 9.55
N GLN A 71 11.53 5.43 10.71
CA GLN A 71 10.71 5.37 11.92
C GLN A 71 10.10 6.74 12.25
N ASP A 72 10.83 7.82 11.98
CA ASP A 72 10.33 9.20 12.11
C ASP A 72 9.16 9.52 11.18
N THR A 73 9.19 9.02 9.94
CA THR A 73 8.10 9.16 8.97
C THR A 73 6.87 8.38 9.41
N ILE A 74 7.05 7.19 9.97
CA ILE A 74 5.95 6.38 10.51
C ILE A 74 5.31 7.09 11.71
N ILE A 75 6.12 7.64 12.62
CA ILE A 75 5.64 8.41 13.78
C ILE A 75 4.85 9.65 13.32
N ALA A 76 5.35 10.38 12.32
CA ALA A 76 4.68 11.56 11.77
C ALA A 76 3.31 11.20 11.16
N ILE A 77 3.25 10.14 10.32
CA ILE A 77 2.00 9.66 9.72
C ILE A 77 1.00 9.24 10.81
N ASN A 78 1.45 8.50 11.82
CA ASN A 78 0.57 8.07 12.90
C ASN A 78 0.00 9.27 13.68
N LYS A 79 0.80 10.30 13.91
CA LYS A 79 0.35 11.54 14.53
C LYS A 79 -0.71 12.25 13.67
N GLU A 80 -0.47 12.39 12.37
CA GLU A 80 -1.45 12.99 11.45
C GLU A 80 -2.78 12.21 11.43
N VAL A 81 -2.72 10.88 11.45
CA VAL A 81 -3.90 10.02 11.51
C VAL A 81 -4.66 10.20 12.83
N GLU A 82 -3.96 10.30 13.96
CA GLU A 82 -4.60 10.59 15.24
C GLU A 82 -5.26 11.96 15.27
N ASP A 83 -4.57 12.99 14.77
CA ASP A 83 -5.09 14.36 14.73
C ASP A 83 -6.33 14.44 13.83
N ALA A 84 -6.29 13.77 12.66
CA ALA A 84 -7.44 13.67 11.76
C ALA A 84 -8.64 12.95 12.42
N ARG A 85 -8.39 11.86 13.18
CA ARG A 85 -9.44 11.15 13.92
C ARG A 85 -10.07 12.02 15.00
N ARG A 86 -9.27 12.80 15.74
CA ARG A 86 -9.79 13.74 16.74
C ARG A 86 -10.63 14.83 16.09
N ALA A 87 -10.16 15.40 14.99
CA ALA A 87 -10.91 16.39 14.23
C ALA A 87 -12.24 15.84 13.69
N ALA A 88 -12.23 14.61 13.17
CA ALA A 88 -13.44 13.94 12.69
C ALA A 88 -14.47 13.75 13.83
N LYS A 89 -14.02 13.29 15.00
CA LYS A 89 -14.89 13.13 16.17
C LYS A 89 -15.53 14.45 16.62
N VAL A 90 -14.74 15.53 16.68
CA VAL A 90 -15.27 16.87 17.02
C VAL A 90 -16.28 17.35 15.98
N ALA A 91 -16.03 17.08 14.69
CA ALA A 91 -16.97 17.44 13.63
C ALA A 91 -18.28 16.65 13.73
N GLU A 92 -18.22 15.35 14.05
CA GLU A 92 -19.40 14.51 14.27
C GLU A 92 -20.22 15.00 15.47
N GLU A 93 -19.56 15.34 16.59
CA GLU A 93 -20.24 15.86 17.78
C GLU A 93 -20.98 17.19 17.49
N LYS A 94 -20.33 18.11 16.77
CA LYS A 94 -20.95 19.38 16.33
C LYS A 94 -22.12 19.15 15.36
N LEU A 95 -21.98 18.20 14.44
CA LEU A 95 -23.07 17.86 13.52
C LEU A 95 -24.30 17.35 14.28
N ALA A 96 -24.07 16.49 15.29
CA ALA A 96 -25.14 15.97 16.14
C ALA A 96 -25.81 17.07 16.99
N GLU A 97 -25.05 18.07 17.44
CA GLU A 97 -25.59 19.23 18.16
C GLU A 97 -26.48 20.10 17.25
N VAL A 98 -25.99 20.46 16.06
CA VAL A 98 -26.76 21.24 15.07
C VAL A 98 -28.05 20.52 14.66
N GLU A 99 -28.01 19.19 14.53
CA GLU A 99 -29.19 18.42 14.17
C GLU A 99 -30.23 18.43 15.31
N ARG A 100 -29.81 18.36 16.57
CA ARG A 100 -30.72 18.51 17.72
C ARG A 100 -31.36 19.88 17.77
N GLU A 101 -30.58 20.95 17.53
CA GLU A 101 -31.09 22.31 17.48
C GLU A 101 -32.11 22.48 16.34
N ARG A 102 -31.82 21.92 15.16
CA ARG A 102 -32.76 21.93 14.03
C ARG A 102 -34.08 21.27 14.36
N VAL A 103 -34.05 20.09 15.00
CA VAL A 103 -35.27 19.37 15.41
C VAL A 103 -36.07 20.19 16.42
N GLN A 104 -35.41 20.81 17.40
CA GLN A 104 -36.08 21.66 18.39
C GLN A 104 -36.69 22.93 17.78
N LEU A 105 -35.97 23.59 16.87
CA LEU A 105 -36.46 24.76 16.15
C LEU A 105 -37.66 24.40 15.27
N ALA A 106 -37.60 23.30 14.52
CA ALA A 106 -38.71 22.82 13.71
C ALA A 106 -39.96 22.54 14.57
N ALA A 107 -39.79 21.92 15.74
CA ALA A 107 -40.88 21.70 16.69
C ALA A 107 -41.48 23.03 17.21
N ARG A 108 -40.65 24.03 17.52
CA ARG A 108 -41.11 25.36 17.96
C ARG A 108 -41.87 26.09 16.86
N VAL A 109 -41.38 26.05 15.62
CA VAL A 109 -42.07 26.63 14.45
C VAL A 109 -43.43 25.98 14.27
N ALA A 110 -43.51 24.64 14.31
CA ALA A 110 -44.78 23.92 14.18
C ALA A 110 -45.79 24.31 15.30
N THR A 111 -45.34 24.50 16.54
CA THR A 111 -46.22 24.96 17.63
C THR A 111 -46.71 26.40 17.46
N LEU A 112 -45.91 27.27 16.82
CA LEU A 112 -46.29 28.66 16.54
C LEU A 112 -47.26 28.74 15.36
N GLU A 113 -47.04 27.95 14.31
CA GLU A 113 -47.96 27.84 13.16
C GLU A 113 -49.32 27.29 13.59
N ALA A 114 -49.35 26.30 14.49
CA ALA A 114 -50.59 25.75 15.04
C ALA A 114 -51.39 26.76 15.90
N ARG A 115 -50.77 27.85 16.38
CA ARG A 115 -51.45 28.90 17.14
C ARG A 115 -52.09 29.99 16.27
N GLY A 116 -51.83 30.00 14.96
CA GLY A 116 -52.40 30.94 13.99
C GLY A 116 -51.93 32.39 14.17
N PRO A 117 -51.89 33.21 13.09
CA PRO A 117 -51.67 34.64 13.23
C PRO A 117 -52.88 35.26 13.95
N VAL A 118 -52.61 36.04 14.99
CA VAL A 118 -53.61 36.88 15.69
C VAL A 118 -54.21 37.89 14.72
#